data_AF-A0A1S9IA86-F1
#
_entry.id   AF-A0A1S9IA86-F1
#
_cell.length_a   1.000
_cell.length_b   1.000
_cell.length_c   1.000
_cell.angle_alpha   90.00
_cell.angle_beta   90.00
_cell.angle_gamma   90.00
#
_symmetry.space_group_name_H-M   'P 1'
#
loop_
_entity.id
_entity.type
_entity.pdbx_description
1 polymer ?
#
loop_
_entity_poly.entity_id
_entity_poly.type
_entity_poly.pdbx_seq_one_letter_code
_entity_poly.pdbx_strand_id
1 'polypeptide(L)'
;MLKILGSITMILGGATLIILSFYNNHKEIMKIANKDNNRFKKYLKHKKLSNLIVGFCFVILGIVSILNIYNGDLIWIMSLIILFFDRVTEFMINKEYKDIN
;
A
#
# COMPACT_ATOMS: atom_id res chain seq x y z
N MET A 1 1.72 -15.25 -22.21
CA MET A 1 2.97 -14.90 -21.50
C MET A 1 2.86 -13.55 -20.77
N LEU A 2 2.49 -12.45 -21.45
CA LEU A 2 2.32 -11.12 -20.84
C LEU A 2 1.33 -11.06 -19.66
N LYS A 3 0.18 -11.75 -19.75
CA LYS A 3 -0.81 -11.81 -18.65
C LYS A 3 -0.23 -12.40 -17.37
N ILE A 4 0.54 -13.49 -17.49
CA ILE A 4 1.17 -14.17 -16.35
C ILE A 4 2.24 -13.26 -15.73
N LEU A 5 3.06 -12.62 -16.57
CA LEU A 5 4.07 -11.67 -16.10
C LEU A 5 3.46 -10.45 -15.37
N GLY A 6 2.37 -9.89 -15.91
CA GLY A 6 1.61 -8.82 -15.26
C GLY A 6 1.01 -9.25 -13.91
N SER A 7 0.55 -10.48 -13.82
CA SER A 7 0.00 -11.02 -12.56
C SER A 7 1.09 -11.21 -11.51
N ILE A 8 2.24 -11.76 -11.90
CA ILE A 8 3.40 -11.95 -11.01
C ILE A 8 3.92 -10.61 -10.49
N THR A 9 4.00 -9.59 -11.35
CA THR A 9 4.43 -8.24 -10.94
C THR A 9 3.46 -7.59 -9.96
N MET A 10 2.14 -7.78 -10.12
CA MET A 10 1.14 -7.34 -9.14
C MET A 10 1.31 -8.05 -7.79
N ILE A 11 1.50 -9.36 -7.78
CA ILE A 11 1.71 -10.13 -6.54
C ILE A 11 2.99 -9.65 -5.83
N LEU A 12 4.10 -9.54 -6.58
CA LEU A 12 5.37 -9.08 -6.02
C LEU A 12 5.25 -7.66 -5.47
N GLY A 13 4.66 -6.74 -6.23
CA GLY A 13 4.44 -5.35 -5.78
C GLY A 13 3.59 -5.29 -4.51
N GLY A 14 2.49 -6.04 -4.47
CA GLY A 14 1.64 -6.12 -3.29
C GLY A 14 2.36 -6.71 -2.07
N ALA A 15 3.11 -7.80 -2.26
CA ALA A 15 3.89 -8.43 -1.19
C ALA A 15 4.99 -7.50 -0.66
N THR A 16 5.69 -6.77 -1.55
CA THR A 16 6.71 -5.79 -1.14
C THR A 16 6.10 -4.66 -0.31
N LEU A 17 4.93 -4.14 -0.69
CA LEU A 17 4.23 -3.12 0.11
C LEU A 17 3.86 -3.61 1.51
N ILE A 18 3.38 -4.85 1.62
CA ILE A 18 3.07 -5.48 2.92
C ILE A 18 4.34 -5.57 3.77
N ILE A 19 5.43 -6.12 3.22
CA ILE A 19 6.70 -6.28 3.94
C ILE A 19 7.25 -4.93 4.40
N LEU A 20 7.31 -3.94 3.50
CA LEU A 20 7.78 -2.59 3.81
C LEU A 20 6.93 -1.92 4.89
N SER A 21 5.61 -2.14 4.87
CA SER A 21 4.70 -1.61 5.88
C SER A 21 5.02 -2.12 7.29
N PHE A 22 5.43 -3.38 7.43
CA PHE A 22 5.90 -3.92 8.71
C PHE A 22 7.29 -3.42 9.10
N TYR A 23 8.23 -3.39 8.14
CA TYR A 23 9.63 -3.02 8.40
C TYR A 23 9.80 -1.54 8.78
N ASN A 24 9.20 -0.62 8.01
CA ASN A 24 9.32 0.83 8.26
C ASN A 24 8.68 1.22 9.59
N ASN A 25 7.54 0.63 9.92
CA ASN A 25 6.86 0.89 11.19
C ASN A 25 7.74 0.49 12.39
N HIS A 26 8.51 -0.59 12.31
CA HIS A 26 9.42 -0.99 13.40
C HIS A 26 10.57 0.02 13.59
N LYS A 27 11.22 0.43 12.49
CA LYS A 27 12.38 1.33 12.52
C LYS A 27 12.01 2.75 12.94
N GLU A 28 10.83 3.23 12.54
CA GLU A 28 10.34 4.55 12.92
C GLU A 28 9.82 4.58 14.34
N ILE A 29 9.09 3.56 14.82
CA ILE A 29 8.69 3.46 16.25
C ILE A 29 9.90 3.52 17.19
N MET A 30 11.02 2.92 16.79
CA MET A 30 12.25 2.95 17.60
C MET A 30 12.88 4.35 17.69
N LYS A 31 12.67 5.23 16.69
CA LYS A 31 13.11 6.65 16.71
C LYS A 31 12.17 7.55 17.52
N ILE A 32 10.93 7.14 17.74
CA ILE A 32 9.85 7.95 18.35
C ILE A 32 9.96 8.05 19.87
N ALA A 33 10.84 7.28 20.52
CA ALA A 33 11.07 7.37 21.96
C ALA A 33 11.50 8.78 22.45
N ASN A 34 11.84 9.71 21.55
CA ASN A 34 12.52 10.96 21.90
C ASN A 34 11.80 12.31 21.60
N LYS A 35 10.61 12.37 20.96
CA LYS A 35 9.86 13.63 20.82
C LYS A 35 8.39 13.45 20.40
N ASP A 36 7.59 14.47 20.72
CA ASP A 36 6.12 14.61 20.59
C ASP A 36 5.38 13.50 19.82
N ASN A 37 4.88 12.54 20.60
CA ASN A 37 4.88 11.13 20.20
C ASN A 37 3.52 10.68 19.63
N ASN A 38 2.42 11.24 20.12
CA ASN A 38 1.09 10.65 19.87
C ASN A 38 0.55 10.94 18.46
N ARG A 39 0.78 12.15 17.93
CA ARG A 39 0.29 12.56 16.60
C ARG A 39 1.09 11.89 15.48
N PHE A 40 2.42 11.77 15.63
CA PHE A 40 3.27 11.06 14.66
C PHE A 40 3.05 9.55 14.69
N LYS A 41 2.87 8.94 15.88
CA LYS A 41 2.47 7.53 15.99
C LYS A 41 1.15 7.25 15.28
N LYS A 42 0.18 8.18 15.35
CA LYS A 42 -1.09 8.08 14.63
C LYS A 42 -0.90 8.19 13.12
N TYR A 43 -0.10 9.15 12.64
CA TYR A 43 0.30 9.27 11.23
C TYR A 43 0.89 7.96 10.69
N LEU A 44 1.89 7.40 11.37
CA LEU A 44 2.53 6.15 10.95
C LEU A 44 1.57 4.97 10.96
N LYS A 45 0.66 4.90 11.94
CA LYS A 45 -0.38 3.86 11.97
C LYS A 45 -1.30 3.97 10.76
N HIS A 46 -1.73 5.18 10.38
CA HIS A 46 -2.57 5.39 9.19
C HIS A 46 -1.82 5.04 7.90
N LYS A 47 -0.57 5.49 7.77
CA LYS A 47 0.28 5.17 6.61
C LYS A 47 0.53 3.67 6.47
N LYS A 48 0.82 2.98 7.58
CA LYS A 48 0.96 1.53 7.64
C LYS A 48 -0.30 0.81 7.17
N LEU A 49 -1.46 1.23 7.69
CA LEU A 49 -2.74 0.63 7.35
C LEU A 49 -3.06 0.82 5.86
N SER A 50 -2.83 2.03 5.32
CA SER A 50 -2.98 2.31 3.89
C SER A 50 -2.13 1.38 3.03
N ASN A 51 -0.82 1.28 3.32
CA ASN A 51 0.10 0.42 2.58
C ASN A 51 -0.29 -1.06 2.67
N LEU A 52 -0.81 -1.51 3.82
CA LEU A 52 -1.30 -2.89 3.96
C LEU A 52 -2.51 -3.13 3.08
N ILE A 53 -3.52 -2.26 3.14
CA ILE A 53 -4.75 -2.40 2.34
C ILE A 53 -4.40 -2.45 0.85
N VAL A 54 -3.61 -1.49 0.37
CA VAL A 54 -3.20 -1.41 -1.04
C VAL A 54 -2.36 -2.64 -1.43
N GLY A 55 -1.42 -3.05 -0.59
CA GLY A 55 -0.62 -4.24 -0.80
C GLY A 55 -1.48 -5.51 -0.93
N PHE A 56 -2.46 -5.70 -0.03
CA PHE A 56 -3.41 -6.81 -0.12
C PHE A 56 -4.28 -6.76 -1.37
N CYS A 57 -4.77 -5.58 -1.77
CA CYS A 57 -5.54 -5.43 -3.00
C CYS A 57 -4.74 -5.88 -4.23
N PHE A 58 -3.45 -5.52 -4.32
CA PHE A 58 -2.58 -5.96 -5.42
C PHE A 58 -2.29 -7.47 -5.40
N VAL A 59 -2.09 -8.07 -4.23
CA VAL A 59 -1.93 -9.53 -4.12
C VAL A 59 -3.19 -10.25 -4.59
N ILE A 60 -4.37 -9.81 -4.13
CA ILE A 60 -5.66 -10.40 -4.52
C ILE A 60 -5.87 -10.25 -6.03
N LEU A 61 -5.66 -9.06 -6.60
CA LEU A 61 -5.78 -8.85 -8.04
C LEU A 61 -4.81 -9.73 -8.85
N GLY A 62 -3.57 -9.89 -8.37
CA GLY A 62 -2.60 -10.77 -8.99
C GLY A 62 -3.03 -12.25 -8.97
N ILE A 63 -3.58 -12.74 -7.86
CA ILE A 63 -4.11 -14.11 -7.75
C ILE A 63 -5.32 -14.30 -8.67
N VAL A 64 -6.27 -13.37 -8.63
CA VAL A 64 -7.48 -13.37 -9.46
C VAL A 64 -7.13 -13.36 -10.95
N SER A 65 -6.07 -12.64 -11.33
CA SER A 65 -5.51 -12.62 -12.68
C SER A 65 -4.93 -13.97 -13.11
N ILE A 66 -4.20 -14.67 -12.23
CA ILE A 66 -3.68 -16.02 -12.49
C ILE A 66 -4.82 -17.03 -12.67
N LEU A 67 -5.85 -16.92 -11.83
CA LEU A 67 -7.04 -17.78 -11.89
C LEU A 67 -7.95 -17.46 -13.10
N ASN A 68 -7.61 -16.43 -13.88
CA ASN A 68 -8.35 -15.99 -15.07
C ASN A 68 -9.85 -15.76 -14.80
N ILE A 69 -10.18 -15.28 -13.58
CA ILE A 69 -11.57 -15.01 -13.15
C ILE A 69 -12.13 -13.76 -13.85
N TYR A 70 -11.28 -12.75 -14.10
CA TYR A 70 -11.65 -11.51 -14.81
C TYR A 70 -10.76 -11.28 -16.03
N ASN A 71 -11.28 -10.51 -16.99
CA ASN A 71 -10.50 -10.08 -18.15
C ASN A 71 -9.35 -9.15 -17.75
N GLY A 72 -8.25 -9.21 -18.50
CA GLY A 72 -7.06 -8.39 -18.24
C GLY A 72 -7.34 -6.89 -18.20
N ASP A 73 -8.25 -6.40 -19.04
CA ASP A 73 -8.62 -4.98 -19.08
C ASP A 73 -9.33 -4.54 -17.80
N LEU A 74 -10.22 -5.38 -17.24
CA LEU A 74 -10.87 -5.12 -15.96
C LEU A 74 -9.85 -5.08 -14.82
N ILE A 75 -8.89 -6.00 -14.82
CA ILE A 75 -7.82 -6.05 -13.82
C ILE A 75 -6.94 -4.79 -13.90
N TRP A 76 -6.67 -4.32 -15.11
CA TRP A 76 -5.90 -3.09 -15.33
C TRP A 76 -6.65 -1.85 -14.83
N ILE A 77 -7.95 -1.73 -15.14
CA ILE A 77 -8.80 -0.65 -14.64
C ILE A 77 -8.86 -0.66 -13.10
N MET A 78 -9.05 -1.84 -12.49
CA MET A 78 -9.07 -1.97 -11.03
C MET A 78 -7.74 -1.57 -10.40
N SER A 79 -6.61 -1.92 -11.03
CA SER A 79 -5.28 -1.53 -10.57
C SER A 79 -5.09 -0.01 -10.60
N LEU A 80 -5.55 0.66 -11.66
CA LEU A 80 -5.51 2.12 -11.77
C LEU A 80 -6.37 2.80 -10.71
N ILE A 81 -7.57 2.27 -10.45
CA ILE A 81 -8.46 2.78 -9.41
C ILE A 81 -7.79 2.67 -8.03
N ILE A 82 -7.18 1.54 -7.71
CA ILE A 82 -6.45 1.34 -6.45
C ILE A 82 -5.31 2.36 -6.33
N LEU A 83 -4.50 2.54 -7.38
CA LEU A 83 -3.40 3.52 -7.36
C LEU A 83 -3.91 4.95 -7.18
N PHE A 84 -5.02 5.31 -7.82
CA PHE A 84 -5.62 6.62 -7.66
C PHE A 84 -6.06 6.84 -6.21
N PHE A 85 -6.79 5.89 -5.62
CA PHE A 85 -7.22 5.99 -4.22
C PHE A 85 -6.05 5.99 -3.23
N ASP A 86 -4.99 5.23 -3.51
CA ASP A 86 -3.77 5.25 -2.69
C ASP A 86 -3.15 6.65 -2.67
N ARG A 87 -3.01 7.30 -3.83
CA ARG A 87 -2.50 8.68 -3.91
C ARG A 87 -3.38 9.71 -3.22
N VAL A 88 -4.71 9.58 -3.36
CA VAL A 88 -5.66 10.45 -2.66
C VAL A 88 -5.54 10.26 -1.14
N THR A 89 -5.44 9.02 -0.69
CA THR A 89 -5.31 8.69 0.74
C THR A 89 -3.98 9.19 1.29
N GLU A 90 -2.88 8.98 0.58
CA GLU A 90 -1.55 9.50 0.94
C GLU A 90 -1.57 11.04 1.04
N PHE A 91 -2.18 11.72 0.08
CA PHE A 91 -2.32 13.17 0.10
C PHE A 91 -3.14 13.66 1.31
N MET A 92 -4.27 13.00 1.61
CA MET A 92 -5.11 13.34 2.77
C MET A 92 -4.35 13.15 4.10
N ILE A 93 -3.67 12.02 4.26
CA ILE A 93 -2.85 11.75 5.45
C ILE A 93 -1.75 12.82 5.56
N ASN A 94 -0.97 13.07 4.50
CA ASN A 94 0.10 14.08 4.55
C ASN A 94 -0.43 15.49 4.86
N LYS A 95 -1.62 15.84 4.39
CA LYS A 95 -2.27 17.13 4.70
C LYS A 95 -2.68 17.23 6.17
N GLU A 96 -3.21 16.16 6.76
CA GLU A 96 -3.64 16.13 8.18
C GLU A 96 -2.43 16.22 9.14
N TYR A 97 -1.27 15.70 8.73
CA TYR A 97 -0.07 15.61 9.56
C TYR A 97 1.08 16.51 9.07
N LYS A 98 0.76 17.57 8.31
CA LYS A 98 1.72 18.47 7.65
C LYS A 98 2.72 19.15 8.60
N ASP A 99 2.34 19.34 9.87
CA ASP A 99 3.16 20.03 10.88
C ASP A 99 4.13 19.11 11.64
N ILE A 100 4.26 17.83 11.24
CA ILE A 100 5.17 16.86 11.91
C ILE A 100 6.54 16.80 11.21
N ASN A 101 6.71 17.50 10.08
CA ASN A 101 7.93 17.48 9.28
C ASN A 101 8.81 18.70 9.53
#